data_AF-A0A9W6Y8H2-F1
#
_entry.id   AF-A0A9W6Y8H2-F1
#
_cell.length_a   1.000
_cell.length_b   1.000
_cell.length_c   1.000
_cell.angle_alpha   90.00
_cell.angle_beta   90.00
_cell.angle_gamma   90.00
#
_symmetry.space_group_name_H-M   'P 1'
#
loop_
_entity.id
_entity.type
_entity.pdbx_description
1 polymer ?
#
loop_
_entity_poly.entity_id
_entity_poly.type
_entity_poly.pdbx_seq_one_letter_code
_entity_poly.pdbx_strand_id
1 'polypeptide(L)'
;MKAPDSETEDHGDLMSEDQLTKAYYKKELHTFLINDAVMRVLRPKILGELQGPVSPPAAGSTKLSATKALMRLIKETGIIAESFEAEALFDLKLSEIKPSVQSLFELLAPLVGEPDQAQ
;
A
#
# COMPACT_ATOMS: atom_id res chain seq x y z
N MET A 1 40.35 9.01 -42.41
CA MET A 1 39.06 8.34 -42.11
C MET A 1 39.29 7.32 -41.00
N LYS A 2 38.63 7.48 -39.86
CA LYS A 2 37.92 6.41 -39.14
C LYS A 2 37.06 7.07 -38.06
N ALA A 3 35.75 7.08 -38.27
CA ALA A 3 34.79 7.48 -37.25
C ALA A 3 34.76 6.39 -36.15
N PRO A 4 34.47 6.73 -34.89
CA PRO A 4 34.05 5.75 -33.92
C PRO A 4 32.63 5.31 -34.29
N ASP A 5 32.43 4.03 -34.58
CA ASP A 5 31.09 3.44 -34.58
C ASP A 5 30.62 3.42 -33.12
N SER A 6 29.93 4.49 -32.74
CA SER A 6 28.96 4.46 -31.66
C SER A 6 27.79 3.60 -32.12
N GLU A 7 27.88 2.30 -31.88
CA GLU A 7 26.70 1.45 -31.75
C GLU A 7 26.03 1.85 -30.43
N THR A 8 25.26 2.94 -30.50
CA THR A 8 24.16 3.18 -29.56
C THR A 8 23.12 2.13 -29.90
N GLU A 9 23.25 0.95 -29.28
CA GLU A 9 22.14 0.02 -29.18
C GLU A 9 21.07 0.73 -28.35
N ASP A 10 20.16 1.40 -29.06
CA ASP A 10 18.85 1.87 -28.63
C ASP A 10 18.02 0.62 -28.24
N HIS A 11 18.43 -0.03 -27.15
CA HIS A 11 17.59 -1.02 -26.50
C HIS A 11 16.48 -0.24 -25.81
N GLY A 12 15.37 -0.11 -26.53
CA GLY A 12 14.15 0.51 -26.04
C GLY A 12 13.88 0.14 -24.59
N ASP A 13 13.57 1.18 -23.83
CA ASP A 13 13.26 1.22 -22.40
C ASP A 13 12.18 0.19 -22.01
N LEU A 14 12.56 -1.10 -21.97
CA LEU A 14 11.70 -2.18 -21.54
C LEU A 14 11.68 -2.13 -20.01
N MET A 15 10.50 -1.82 -19.45
CA MET A 15 10.28 -1.81 -18.01
C MET A 15 10.81 -3.12 -17.38
N SER A 16 11.56 -3.01 -16.29
CA SER A 16 12.02 -4.19 -15.54
C SER A 16 10.86 -4.94 -14.88
N GLU A 17 11.06 -6.21 -14.53
CA GLU A 17 10.05 -7.02 -13.81
C GLU A 17 9.64 -6.35 -12.49
N ASP A 18 10.59 -5.73 -11.78
CA ASP A 18 10.33 -4.96 -10.56
C ASP A 18 9.45 -3.73 -10.83
N GLN A 19 9.72 -3.00 -11.93
CA GLN A 19 8.90 -1.85 -12.32
C GLN A 19 7.47 -2.28 -12.68
N LEU A 20 7.33 -3.40 -13.39
CA LEU A 20 6.03 -3.96 -13.73
C LEU A 20 5.24 -4.39 -12.48
N THR A 21 5.92 -5.07 -11.54
CA THR A 21 5.34 -5.49 -10.26
C THR A 21 4.87 -4.28 -9.44
N LYS A 22 5.71 -3.25 -9.30
CA LYS A 22 5.32 -2.01 -8.60
C LYS A 22 4.15 -1.30 -9.29
N ALA A 23 4.11 -1.27 -10.62
CA ALA A 23 3.01 -0.68 -11.37
C ALA A 23 1.68 -1.41 -11.11
N TYR A 24 1.72 -2.75 -11.08
CA TYR A 24 0.55 -3.59 -10.73
C TYR A 24 0.04 -3.27 -9.32
N TYR A 25 0.90 -3.39 -8.30
CA TYR A 25 0.50 -3.16 -6.91
C TYR A 25 0.02 -1.74 -6.65
N LYS A 26 0.63 -0.73 -7.30
CA LYS A 26 0.17 0.65 -7.20
C LYS A 26 -1.24 0.81 -7.76
N LYS A 27 -1.56 0.18 -8.90
CA LYS A 27 -2.90 0.20 -9.49
C LYS A 27 -3.93 -0.49 -8.59
N GLU A 28 -3.59 -1.67 -8.08
CA GLU A 28 -4.47 -2.43 -7.18
C GLU A 28 -4.69 -1.69 -5.86
N LEU A 29 -3.65 -1.08 -5.29
CA LEU A 29 -3.75 -0.21 -4.12
C LEU A 29 -4.72 0.94 -4.35
N HIS A 30 -4.57 1.69 -5.45
CA HIS A 30 -5.51 2.78 -5.78
C HIS A 30 -6.95 2.28 -5.89
N THR A 31 -7.15 1.14 -6.56
CA THR A 31 -8.48 0.53 -6.71
C THR A 31 -9.07 0.14 -5.35
N PHE A 32 -8.26 -0.46 -4.48
CA PHE A 32 -8.64 -0.89 -3.15
C PHE A 32 -9.01 0.30 -2.25
N LEU A 33 -8.21 1.37 -2.25
CA LEU A 33 -8.47 2.59 -1.46
C LEU A 33 -9.81 3.27 -1.82
N ILE A 34 -10.31 3.07 -3.03
CA ILE A 34 -11.60 3.63 -3.50
C ILE A 34 -12.77 2.66 -3.23
N ASN A 35 -12.55 1.36 -3.42
CA ASN A 35 -13.65 0.40 -3.51
C ASN A 35 -13.90 -0.40 -2.23
N ASP A 36 -12.90 -0.59 -1.39
CA ASP A 36 -13.06 -1.35 -0.16
C ASP A 36 -13.98 -0.61 0.84
N ALA A 37 -14.87 -1.34 1.51
CA ALA A 37 -15.87 -0.75 2.39
C ALA A 37 -15.25 0.02 3.57
N VAL A 38 -14.15 -0.50 4.14
CA VAL A 38 -13.41 0.16 5.22
C VAL A 38 -12.69 1.39 4.70
N MET A 39 -12.08 1.30 3.51
CA MET A 39 -11.40 2.43 2.88
C MET A 39 -12.37 3.55 2.51
N ARG A 40 -13.61 3.26 2.10
CA ARG A 40 -14.64 4.28 1.84
C ARG A 40 -15.05 5.08 3.09
N VAL A 41 -14.99 4.46 4.27
CA VAL A 41 -15.20 5.17 5.54
C VAL A 41 -14.00 6.06 5.83
N LEU A 42 -12.79 5.53 5.67
CA LEU A 42 -11.54 6.25 5.97
C LEU A 42 -11.22 7.38 4.98
N ARG A 43 -11.65 7.23 3.72
CA ARG A 43 -11.36 8.10 2.59
C ARG A 43 -9.86 8.45 2.48
N PRO A 44 -8.99 7.44 2.32
CA PRO A 44 -7.56 7.65 2.26
C PRO A 44 -7.13 8.37 0.98
N LYS A 45 -6.10 9.21 1.08
CA LYS A 45 -5.45 9.92 -0.02
C LYS A 45 -3.93 9.75 0.04
N ILE A 46 -3.35 9.46 -1.12
CA ILE A 46 -1.90 9.47 -1.34
C ILE A 46 -1.54 10.85 -1.88
N LEU A 47 -0.80 11.67 -1.11
CA LEU A 47 -0.40 13.02 -1.51
C LEU A 47 1.01 13.11 -2.11
N GLY A 48 1.81 12.07 -1.97
CA GLY A 48 3.19 12.01 -2.43
C GLY A 48 3.63 10.57 -2.65
N GLU A 49 4.92 10.31 -2.49
CA GLU A 49 5.44 8.94 -2.51
C GLU A 49 5.03 8.18 -1.25
N LEU A 50 4.81 6.88 -1.40
CA LEU A 50 4.53 6.00 -0.26
C LEU A 50 5.79 5.86 0.59
N GLN A 51 5.61 5.90 1.90
CA GLN A 51 6.65 5.69 2.90
C GLN A 51 6.65 4.25 3.40
N GLY A 52 7.70 3.83 4.09
CA GLY A 52 7.78 2.50 4.66
C GLY A 52 9.04 2.27 5.49
N PRO A 53 9.27 1.04 5.94
CA PRO A 53 8.51 -0.18 5.61
C PRO A 53 7.17 -0.32 6.36
N VAL A 54 6.32 -1.25 5.92
CA VAL A 54 5.06 -1.60 6.62
C VAL A 54 5.19 -2.88 7.42
N SER A 55 4.64 -2.88 8.64
CA SER A 55 4.67 -4.07 9.49
C SER A 55 3.42 -4.94 9.32
N PRO A 56 3.55 -6.29 9.28
CA PRO A 56 2.40 -7.19 9.25
C PRO A 56 1.38 -6.85 10.35
N PRO A 57 0.08 -6.80 10.03
CA PRO A 57 -0.94 -6.51 11.02
C PRO A 57 -1.01 -7.66 12.04
N ALA A 58 -1.03 -7.32 13.33
CA ALA A 58 -1.19 -8.32 14.37
C ALA A 58 -2.57 -9.00 14.24
N ALA A 59 -2.65 -10.28 14.58
CA ALA A 59 -3.90 -11.02 14.67
C ALA A 59 -4.78 -10.50 15.83
N GLY A 60 -5.36 -9.31 15.67
CA GLY A 60 -6.27 -8.73 16.65
C GLY A 60 -7.55 -9.56 16.75
N SER A 61 -8.12 -9.71 17.94
CA SER A 61 -9.41 -10.41 18.14
C SER A 61 -10.60 -9.45 18.27
N THR A 62 -10.36 -8.14 18.21
CA THR A 62 -11.38 -7.10 18.47
C THR A 62 -11.41 -6.04 17.37
N LYS A 63 -12.53 -5.32 17.22
CA LYS A 63 -12.63 -4.19 16.29
C LYS A 63 -11.56 -3.14 16.58
N LEU A 64 -11.34 -2.79 17.84
CA LEU A 64 -10.33 -1.80 18.24
C LEU A 64 -8.91 -2.20 17.85
N SER A 65 -8.53 -3.45 18.04
CA SER A 65 -7.18 -3.92 17.65
C SER A 65 -7.01 -3.92 16.13
N ALA A 66 -8.03 -4.33 15.38
CA ALA A 66 -8.02 -4.28 13.92
C ALA A 66 -7.96 -2.83 13.39
N THR A 67 -8.78 -1.92 13.93
CA THR A 67 -8.75 -0.50 13.55
C THR A 67 -7.41 0.16 13.89
N LYS A 68 -6.80 -0.17 15.03
CA LYS A 68 -5.45 0.31 15.36
C LYS A 68 -4.40 -0.18 14.35
N ALA A 69 -4.50 -1.44 13.92
CA ALA A 69 -3.62 -1.96 12.88
C ALA A 69 -3.83 -1.23 11.54
N LEU A 70 -5.08 -0.94 11.15
CA LEU A 70 -5.40 -0.13 9.98
C LEU A 70 -4.73 1.24 10.04
N MET A 71 -4.95 1.98 11.14
CA MET A 71 -4.39 3.33 11.32
C MET A 71 -2.86 3.31 11.31
N ARG A 72 -2.25 2.26 11.86
CA ARG A 72 -0.80 2.07 11.84
C ARG A 72 -0.28 1.98 10.39
N LEU A 73 -0.87 1.12 9.55
CA LEU A 73 -0.46 0.98 8.14
C LEU A 73 -0.59 2.30 7.36
N ILE A 74 -1.68 3.03 7.57
CA ILE A 74 -1.91 4.34 6.94
C ILE A 74 -0.81 5.34 7.35
N LYS A 75 -0.47 5.38 8.64
CA LYS A 75 0.61 6.24 9.16
C LYS A 75 1.99 5.84 8.63
N GLU A 76 2.32 4.55 8.63
CA GLU A 76 3.62 4.03 8.14
C GLU A 76 3.87 4.37 6.67
N THR A 77 2.79 4.51 5.88
CA THR A 77 2.87 4.75 4.44
C THR A 77 2.78 6.21 4.02
N GLY A 78 2.58 7.13 4.96
CA GLY A 78 2.33 8.54 4.64
C GLY A 78 1.01 8.77 3.89
N ILE A 79 0.14 7.75 3.84
CA ILE A 79 -1.24 7.92 3.39
C ILE A 79 -1.96 8.75 4.45
N ILE A 80 -2.74 9.73 4.01
CA ILE A 80 -3.58 10.51 4.91
C ILE A 80 -5.01 10.01 4.83
N ALA A 81 -5.68 9.94 5.97
CA ALA A 81 -7.14 9.87 5.98
C ALA A 81 -7.70 11.28 5.83
N GLU A 82 -8.75 11.44 5.03
CA GLU A 82 -9.55 12.67 5.08
C GLU A 82 -10.27 12.81 6.42
N SER A 83 -11.05 13.87 6.61
CA SER A 83 -11.96 13.95 7.75
C SER A 83 -13.03 12.85 7.64
N PHE A 84 -13.07 11.98 8.64
CA PHE A 84 -14.06 10.91 8.80
C PHE A 84 -14.49 10.80 10.28
N GLU A 85 -15.67 10.22 10.51
CA GLU A 85 -16.16 9.92 11.85
C GLU A 85 -15.53 8.60 12.34
N ALA A 86 -14.79 8.64 13.45
CA ALA A 86 -14.07 7.47 13.94
C ALA A 86 -15.02 6.33 14.34
N GLU A 87 -16.19 6.68 14.86
CA GLU A 87 -17.29 5.79 15.23
C GLU A 87 -17.75 4.94 14.04
N ALA A 88 -17.76 5.48 12.82
CA ALA A 88 -18.18 4.77 11.62
C ALA A 88 -17.30 3.55 11.29
N LEU A 89 -16.01 3.54 11.70
CA LEU A 89 -15.16 2.35 11.58
C LEU A 89 -15.59 1.24 12.55
N PHE A 90 -16.17 1.61 13.70
CA PHE A 90 -16.65 0.66 14.69
C PHE A 90 -18.04 0.11 14.38
N ASP A 91 -18.79 0.75 13.48
CA ASP A 91 -20.06 0.23 12.96
C ASP A 91 -19.85 -0.96 12.01
N LEU A 92 -18.71 -1.00 11.30
CA LEU A 92 -18.32 -2.13 10.45
C LEU A 92 -18.08 -3.41 11.27
N LYS A 93 -18.35 -4.58 10.68
CA LYS A 93 -18.10 -5.86 11.36
C LYS A 93 -16.61 -6.14 11.43
N LEU A 94 -16.19 -6.85 12.48
CA LEU A 94 -14.80 -7.31 12.58
C LEU A 94 -14.38 -8.19 11.38
N SER A 95 -15.34 -8.95 10.81
CA SER A 95 -15.17 -9.77 9.61
C SER A 95 -14.98 -8.95 8.33
N GLU A 96 -15.25 -7.64 8.36
CA GLU A 96 -14.99 -6.71 7.25
C GLU A 96 -13.64 -6.00 7.48
N ILE A 97 -13.37 -5.53 8.70
CA ILE A 97 -12.14 -4.78 9.01
C ILE A 97 -10.89 -5.63 8.84
N LYS A 98 -10.89 -6.88 9.35
CA LYS A 98 -9.70 -7.75 9.32
C LYS A 98 -9.21 -8.05 7.90
N PRO A 99 -10.04 -8.53 6.98
CA PRO A 99 -9.62 -8.74 5.60
C PRO A 99 -9.10 -7.46 4.96
N SER A 100 -9.77 -6.31 5.14
CA SER A 100 -9.31 -5.06 4.55
C SER A 100 -7.95 -4.61 5.08
N VAL A 101 -7.67 -4.80 6.38
CA VAL A 101 -6.35 -4.54 6.96
C VAL A 101 -5.28 -5.44 6.34
N GLN A 102 -5.59 -6.73 6.17
CA GLN A 102 -4.66 -7.70 5.57
C GLN A 102 -4.39 -7.37 4.09
N SER A 103 -5.44 -7.12 3.30
CA SER A 103 -5.31 -6.74 1.89
C SER A 103 -4.56 -5.42 1.72
N LEU A 104 -4.79 -4.43 2.60
CA LEU A 104 -4.01 -3.20 2.57
C LEU A 104 -2.52 -3.48 2.77
N PHE A 105 -2.15 -4.30 3.76
CA PHE A 105 -0.76 -4.69 3.99
C PHE A 105 -0.15 -5.42 2.79
N GLU A 106 -0.85 -6.41 2.22
CA GLU A 106 -0.38 -7.18 1.05
C GLU A 106 -0.19 -6.32 -0.21
N LEU A 107 -0.96 -5.24 -0.34
CA LEU A 107 -0.80 -4.28 -1.43
C LEU A 107 0.34 -3.29 -1.20
N LEU A 108 0.68 -3.00 0.06
CA LEU A 108 1.70 -2.04 0.45
C LEU A 108 3.10 -2.66 0.54
N ALA A 109 3.23 -3.87 1.10
CA ALA A 109 4.52 -4.52 1.35
C ALA A 109 5.41 -4.60 0.10
N PRO A 110 4.91 -4.96 -1.11
CA PRO A 110 5.73 -4.98 -2.32
C PRO A 110 6.16 -3.58 -2.81
N LEU A 111 5.45 -2.52 -2.39
CA LEU A 111 5.73 -1.14 -2.80
C LEU A 111 6.78 -0.47 -1.91
N VAL A 112 6.74 -0.74 -0.60
CA VAL A 112 7.54 0.00 0.40
C VAL A 112 8.39 -0.89 1.31
N GLY A 113 8.35 -2.20 1.09
CA GLY A 113 9.08 -3.21 1.86
C GLY A 113 8.44 -3.51 3.21
N GLU A 114 8.94 -4.58 3.82
CA GLU A 114 8.68 -4.97 5.20
C GLU A 114 9.90 -4.68 6.06
N PRO A 115 9.75 -4.43 7.38
CA PRO A 115 10.88 -4.24 8.25
C PRO A 115 11.75 -5.50 8.25
N ASP A 116 13.06 -5.32 8.09
CA ASP A 116 14.04 -6.38 8.21
C ASP A 116 13.78 -7.14 9.52
N GLN A 117 13.34 -8.40 9.40
CA GLN A 117 13.28 -9.29 10.54
C GLN A 117 14.74 -9.57 10.91
N ALA A 118 15.27 -8.85 11.90
CA ALA A 118 16.65 -9.05 12.36
C ALA A 118 16.94 -10.56 12.50
N GLN A 119 17.86 -11.05 11.66
CA GLN A 119 18.44 -12.40 11.77
C GLN A 119 19.34 -12.50 12.99
#